data_AF-A0A1Y1RS78-F1
#
_entry.id   AF-A0A1Y1RS78-F1
#
_cell.length_a   1.000
_cell.length_b   1.000
_cell.length_c   1.000
_cell.angle_alpha   90.00
_cell.angle_beta   90.00
_cell.angle_gamma   90.00
#
_symmetry.space_group_name_H-M   'P 1'
#
loop_
_entity.id
_entity.type
_entity.pdbx_description
1 polymer ?
#
loop_
_entity_poly.entity_id
_entity_poly.type
_entity_poly.pdbx_seq_one_letter_code
_entity_poly.pdbx_strand_id
1 'polypeptide(L)'
;MTWAFWATGLILTLATWGTVYRIWKGPALLDRVLASDVLLSILTAALCVLMIVTNSQFFLILLVALAMIGFVGSVTVARFADNSKADEATPVSRISEGGLRRRRAKKSSRYAPVELAEDADQRGHRHAHPERVSKDQGE
;
A
#
# COMPACT_ATOMS: atom_id res chain seq x y z
N MET A 1 6.97 -18.03 -48.54
CA MET A 1 7.41 -18.75 -47.31
C MET A 1 8.49 -17.98 -46.56
N THR A 2 9.52 -17.45 -47.22
CA THR A 2 10.58 -16.63 -46.58
C THR A 2 10.08 -15.36 -45.91
N TRP A 3 9.15 -14.63 -46.54
CA TRP A 3 8.56 -13.39 -46.00
C TRP A 3 7.98 -13.54 -44.59
N ALA A 4 7.36 -14.69 -44.27
CA ALA A 4 6.80 -14.94 -42.96
C ALA A 4 7.90 -15.02 -41.88
N PHE A 5 9.05 -15.61 -42.18
CA PHE A 5 10.17 -15.68 -41.24
C PHE A 5 10.75 -14.30 -40.94
N TRP A 6 10.94 -13.48 -41.98
CA TRP A 6 11.43 -12.10 -41.82
C TRP A 6 10.45 -11.25 -41.02
N ALA A 7 9.14 -11.36 -41.31
CA ALA A 7 8.10 -10.63 -40.58
C ALA A 7 8.07 -11.02 -39.09
N THR A 8 8.07 -12.33 -38.78
CA THR A 8 8.07 -12.81 -37.40
C THR A 8 9.34 -12.40 -36.65
N GLY A 9 10.51 -12.52 -37.29
CA GLY A 9 11.78 -12.08 -36.68
C GLY A 9 11.79 -10.59 -36.37
N LEU A 10 11.28 -9.75 -37.28
CA LEU A 10 11.17 -8.31 -37.07
C LEU A 10 10.22 -7.97 -35.91
N ILE A 11 9.04 -8.59 -35.87
CA ILE A 11 8.05 -8.38 -34.80
C ILE A 11 8.61 -8.81 -33.45
N LEU A 12 9.26 -9.97 -33.35
CA LEU A 12 9.87 -10.44 -32.10
C LEU A 12 10.96 -9.49 -31.62
N THR A 13 11.80 -8.99 -32.53
CA THR A 13 12.87 -8.04 -32.19
C THR A 13 12.30 -6.73 -31.63
N LEU A 14 11.27 -6.18 -32.27
CA LEU A 14 10.58 -4.97 -31.79
C LEU A 14 9.92 -5.20 -30.43
N ALA A 15 9.26 -6.36 -30.25
CA ALA A 15 8.64 -6.74 -28.99
C ALA A 15 9.68 -6.87 -27.86
N THR A 16 10.83 -7.50 -28.12
CA THR A 16 11.95 -7.60 -27.16
C THR A 16 12.44 -6.21 -26.76
N TRP A 17 12.64 -5.30 -27.72
CA TRP A 17 13.11 -3.95 -27.42
C TRP A 17 12.12 -3.19 -26.52
N GLY A 18 10.83 -3.30 -26.82
CA GLY A 18 9.77 -2.69 -26.01
C GLY A 18 9.68 -3.27 -24.59
N THR A 19 9.82 -4.59 -24.43
CA THR A 19 9.81 -5.24 -23.11
C THR A 19 11.04 -4.87 -22.28
N VAL A 20 12.23 -4.88 -22.88
CA VAL A 20 13.48 -4.47 -22.20
C VAL A 20 13.37 -3.02 -21.71
N TYR A 21 12.84 -2.12 -22.54
CA TYR A 21 12.60 -0.73 -22.13
C TYR A 21 11.64 -0.63 -20.93
N ARG A 22 10.57 -1.43 -20.90
CA ARG A 22 9.64 -1.49 -19.76
C ARG A 22 10.30 -2.01 -18.49
N ILE A 23 11.16 -3.05 -18.58
CA ILE A 23 11.91 -3.58 -17.44
C ILE A 23 12.79 -2.48 -16.80
N TRP A 24 13.45 -1.66 -17.62
CA TRP A 24 14.33 -0.58 -17.13
C TRP A 24 13.56 0.58 -16.51
N LYS A 25 12.50 1.06 -17.16
CA LYS A 25 11.80 2.28 -16.74
C LYS A 25 10.68 2.03 -15.72
N GLY A 26 10.20 0.78 -15.60
CA GLY A 26 9.07 0.43 -14.74
C GLY A 26 9.30 0.86 -13.28
N PRO A 27 8.48 1.74 -12.68
CA PRO A 27 8.61 2.16 -11.29
C PRO A 27 8.04 1.12 -10.30
N ALA A 28 7.08 0.30 -10.74
CA ALA A 28 6.44 -0.73 -9.92
C ALA A 28 7.16 -2.08 -10.03
N LEU A 29 7.42 -2.72 -8.89
CA LEU A 29 8.09 -4.03 -8.83
C LEU A 29 7.29 -5.11 -9.59
N LEU A 30 5.96 -5.08 -9.46
CA LEU A 30 5.05 -5.97 -10.18
C LEU A 30 5.14 -5.79 -11.70
N ASP A 31 5.30 -4.55 -12.17
CA ASP A 31 5.42 -4.23 -13.59
C ASP A 31 6.70 -4.80 -14.21
N ARG A 32 7.82 -4.73 -13.47
CA ARG A 32 9.10 -5.31 -13.89
C ARG A 32 9.02 -6.83 -14.00
N VAL A 33 8.39 -7.48 -13.03
CA VAL A 33 8.21 -8.94 -13.07
C VAL A 33 7.32 -9.35 -14.24
N LEU A 34 6.18 -8.69 -14.43
CA LEU A 34 5.32 -8.93 -15.59
C LEU A 34 6.07 -8.71 -16.91
N ALA A 35 6.87 -7.66 -17.00
CA ALA A 35 7.68 -7.41 -18.20
C ALA A 35 8.72 -8.51 -18.43
N SER A 36 9.29 -9.10 -17.38
CA SER A 36 10.20 -10.24 -17.49
C SER A 36 9.50 -11.52 -17.97
N ASP A 37 8.27 -11.78 -17.52
CA ASP A 37 7.47 -12.93 -17.98
C ASP A 37 7.10 -12.82 -19.47
N VAL A 38 6.73 -11.61 -19.91
CA VAL A 38 6.51 -11.33 -21.33
C VAL A 38 7.81 -11.52 -22.13
N LEU A 39 8.96 -11.11 -21.59
CA LEU A 39 10.25 -11.34 -22.24
C LEU A 39 10.55 -12.85 -22.38
N LEU A 40 10.30 -13.67 -21.36
CA LEU A 40 10.41 -15.14 -21.45
C LEU A 40 9.47 -15.70 -22.53
N SER A 41 8.25 -15.18 -22.64
CA SER A 41 7.30 -15.59 -23.68
C SER A 41 7.81 -15.27 -25.09
N ILE A 42 8.43 -14.10 -25.28
CA ILE A 42 9.05 -13.71 -26.56
C ILE A 42 10.23 -14.62 -26.89
N LEU A 43 11.08 -14.95 -25.92
CA LEU A 43 12.17 -15.92 -26.09
C LEU A 43 11.64 -17.31 -26.49
N THR A 44 10.56 -17.76 -25.85
CA THR A 44 9.91 -19.03 -26.18
C THR A 44 9.38 -19.03 -27.61
N ALA A 45 8.74 -17.93 -28.04
CA ALA A 45 8.29 -17.77 -29.42
C ALA A 45 9.45 -17.75 -30.43
N ALA A 46 10.57 -17.10 -30.09
CA ALA A 46 11.77 -17.12 -30.93
C ALA A 46 12.35 -18.54 -31.07
N LEU A 47 12.35 -19.33 -29.99
CA LEU A 47 12.77 -20.73 -30.02
C LEU A 47 11.82 -21.60 -30.85
N CYS A 48 10.51 -21.35 -30.81
CA CYS A 48 9.55 -22.01 -31.72
C CYS A 48 9.93 -21.79 -33.19
N VAL A 49 10.26 -20.54 -33.56
CA VAL A 49 10.70 -20.22 -34.93
C VAL A 49 12.00 -20.95 -35.27
N LEU A 50 12.96 -20.97 -34.35
CA LEU A 50 14.22 -21.69 -34.53
C LEU A 50 14.00 -23.19 -34.71
N MET A 51 13.05 -23.78 -33.99
CA MET A 51 12.66 -25.18 -34.12
C MET A 51 12.14 -25.50 -35.53
N ILE A 52 11.30 -24.63 -36.09
CA ILE A 52 10.76 -24.76 -37.44
C ILE A 52 11.87 -24.63 -38.48
N VAL A 53 12.78 -23.67 -38.32
CA VAL A 53 13.91 -23.46 -39.24
C VAL A 53 14.88 -24.64 -39.22
N THR A 54 15.18 -25.17 -38.03
CA THR A 54 16.14 -26.26 -37.85
C THR A 54 15.53 -27.63 -38.17
N ASN A 55 14.20 -27.75 -38.29
CA ASN A 55 13.49 -29.03 -38.42
C ASN A 55 13.89 -30.06 -37.34
N SER A 56 14.15 -29.57 -36.12
CA SER A 56 14.62 -30.41 -35.01
C SER A 56 13.80 -30.13 -33.77
N GLN A 57 13.35 -31.19 -33.10
CA GLN A 57 12.55 -31.14 -31.88
C GLN A 57 13.40 -30.96 -30.61
N PHE A 58 14.72 -30.80 -30.74
CA PHE A 58 15.63 -30.65 -29.60
C PHE A 58 15.22 -29.51 -28.64
N PHE A 59 14.62 -28.44 -29.16
CA PHE A 59 14.19 -27.30 -28.36
C PHE A 59 12.90 -27.52 -27.56
N LEU A 60 12.13 -28.61 -27.80
CA LEU A 60 10.84 -28.82 -27.13
C LEU A 60 10.96 -28.85 -25.60
N ILE A 61 11.99 -29.51 -25.07
CA ILE A 61 12.23 -29.56 -23.63
C ILE A 61 12.50 -28.15 -23.07
N LEU A 62 13.26 -27.34 -23.81
CA LEU A 62 13.54 -25.95 -23.44
C LEU A 62 12.28 -25.08 -23.48
N LEU A 63 11.40 -25.26 -24.47
CA LEU A 63 10.12 -24.56 -24.56
C LEU A 63 9.25 -24.83 -23.32
N VAL A 64 9.12 -26.10 -22.93
CA VAL A 64 8.30 -26.48 -21.76
C VAL A 64 8.92 -25.95 -20.47
N ALA A 65 10.25 -26.04 -20.33
CA ALA A 65 10.95 -25.50 -19.18
C ALA A 65 10.74 -23.98 -19.05
N LEU A 66 10.88 -23.22 -20.14
CA LEU A 66 10.65 -21.77 -20.14
C LEU A 66 9.19 -21.41 -19.80
N ALA A 67 8.22 -22.15 -20.34
CA ALA A 67 6.81 -21.93 -20.05
C ALA A 67 6.50 -22.17 -18.55
N MET A 68 7.07 -23.23 -17.97
CA MET A 68 6.96 -23.50 -16.53
C MET A 68 7.61 -22.41 -15.69
N ILE A 69 8.82 -21.96 -16.05
CA ILE A 69 9.56 -20.91 -15.33
C ILE A 69 8.78 -19.59 -15.34
N GLY A 70 8.29 -19.15 -16.51
CA GLY A 70 7.49 -17.92 -16.63
C GLY A 70 6.22 -17.97 -15.79
N PHE A 71 5.46 -19.07 -15.92
CA PHE A 71 4.23 -19.27 -15.16
C PHE A 71 4.46 -19.29 -13.64
N VAL A 72 5.40 -20.10 -13.16
CA VAL A 72 5.72 -20.20 -11.72
C VAL A 72 6.24 -18.88 -11.18
N GLY A 73 7.07 -18.16 -11.94
CA GLY A 73 7.56 -16.83 -11.57
C GLY A 73 6.42 -15.83 -11.37
N SER A 74 5.49 -15.76 -12.33
CA SER A 74 4.33 -14.87 -12.28
C SER A 74 3.40 -15.20 -11.10
N VAL A 75 3.07 -16.49 -10.89
CA VAL A 75 2.21 -16.93 -9.77
C VAL A 75 2.84 -16.64 -8.42
N THR A 76 4.15 -16.88 -8.28
CA THR A 76 4.89 -16.59 -7.04
C THR A 76 4.79 -15.12 -6.71
N VAL A 77 5.10 -14.24 -7.67
CA VAL A 77 5.04 -12.80 -7.43
C VAL A 77 3.62 -12.32 -7.15
N ALA A 78 2.60 -12.84 -7.84
CA ALA A 78 1.20 -12.52 -7.55
C ALA A 78 0.81 -12.87 -6.11
N ARG A 79 1.33 -13.98 -5.57
CA ARG A 79 1.06 -14.40 -4.18
C ARG A 79 1.76 -13.55 -3.14
N PHE A 80 2.98 -13.12 -3.39
CA PHE A 80 3.76 -12.33 -2.42
C PHE A 80 3.57 -10.80 -2.55
N ALA A 81 3.09 -10.32 -3.70
CA ALA A 81 2.81 -8.91 -3.92
C ALA A 81 1.71 -8.36 -3.02
N ASP A 82 0.75 -9.20 -2.60
CA ASP A 82 -0.33 -8.80 -1.69
C ASP A 82 0.17 -8.62 -0.25
N ASN A 83 1.00 -9.56 0.23
CA ASN A 83 1.57 -9.53 1.57
C ASN A 83 2.53 -8.34 1.80
N SER A 84 3.15 -7.82 0.74
CA SER A 84 4.09 -6.69 0.83
C SER A 84 3.40 -5.37 1.20
N LYS A 85 2.11 -5.19 0.85
CA LYS A 85 1.35 -3.99 1.23
C LYS A 85 0.98 -3.97 2.71
N ALA A 86 0.88 -5.13 3.35
CA ALA A 86 0.50 -5.25 4.75
C ALA A 86 1.63 -4.84 5.71
N ASP A 87 2.91 -5.02 5.31
CA ASP A 87 4.08 -4.67 6.13
C ASP A 87 4.48 -3.19 6.03
N GLU A 88 4.18 -2.52 4.91
CA GLU A 88 4.42 -1.08 4.75
C GLU A 88 3.38 -0.20 5.48
N ALA A 89 2.27 -0.80 5.94
CA ALA A 89 1.46 -0.25 7.02
C ALA A 89 2.17 -0.46 8.38
N THR A 90 3.47 -0.15 8.44
CA THR A 90 4.29 -0.39 9.61
C THR A 90 3.73 0.43 10.78
N PRO A 91 3.43 -0.20 11.93
CA PRO A 91 2.85 0.45 13.11
C PRO A 91 3.79 1.45 13.82
N VAL A 92 5.00 1.69 13.29
CA VAL A 92 5.95 2.70 13.80
C VAL A 92 5.35 4.12 13.79
N SER A 93 4.51 4.45 12.80
CA SER A 93 3.76 5.72 12.81
C SER A 93 2.75 5.78 13.97
N ARG A 94 2.04 4.68 14.26
CA ARG A 94 1.06 4.60 15.37
C ARG A 94 1.71 4.61 16.75
N ILE A 95 2.92 4.05 16.90
CA ILE A 95 3.68 4.12 18.16
C ILE A 95 4.10 5.57 18.45
N SER A 96 4.43 6.36 17.41
CA SER A 96 4.75 7.79 17.56
C SER A 96 3.51 8.65 17.86
N GLU A 97 2.37 8.38 17.21
CA GLU A 97 1.11 9.09 17.46
C GLU A 97 0.57 8.88 18.88
N GLY A 98 0.68 7.67 19.43
CA GLY A 98 0.24 7.36 20.79
C GLY A 98 0.97 8.18 21.87
N GLY A 99 2.26 8.46 21.67
CA GLY A 99 3.08 9.28 22.56
C GLY A 99 2.74 10.78 22.48
N LEU A 100 2.54 11.29 21.27
CA LEU A 100 2.18 12.70 21.03
C LEU A 100 0.78 13.04 21.56
N ARG A 101 -0.20 12.15 21.40
CA ARG A 101 -1.56 12.33 21.96
C ARG A 101 -1.56 12.36 23.49
N ARG A 102 -0.80 11.47 24.14
CA ARG A 102 -0.63 11.48 25.61
C ARG A 102 0.07 12.76 26.10
N ARG A 103 1.09 13.24 25.38
CA ARG A 103 1.76 14.52 25.71
C ARG A 103 0.85 15.73 25.51
N ARG A 104 0.03 15.74 24.45
CA ARG A 104 -0.94 16.82 24.18
C ARG A 104 -2.06 16.87 25.23
N ALA A 105 -2.58 15.72 25.63
CA ALA A 105 -3.59 15.63 26.71
C ALA A 105 -3.04 16.11 28.07
N LYS A 106 -1.81 15.70 28.42
CA LYS A 106 -1.17 16.14 29.67
C LYS A 106 -0.78 17.63 29.66
N LYS A 107 -0.43 18.18 28.50
CA LYS A 107 -0.15 19.62 28.33
C LYS A 107 -1.43 20.47 28.39
N SER A 108 -2.54 19.98 27.85
CA SER A 108 -3.85 20.64 27.91
C SER A 108 -4.41 20.68 29.34
N SER A 109 -4.22 19.62 30.12
CA SER A 109 -4.67 19.57 31.52
C SER A 109 -3.82 20.45 32.46
N ARG A 110 -2.58 20.78 32.08
CA ARG A 110 -1.67 21.62 32.88
C ARG A 110 -1.93 23.13 32.74
N TYR A 111 -2.78 23.52 31.79
CA TYR A 111 -3.19 24.90 31.54
C TYR A 111 -4.71 25.07 31.68
N ALA A 112 -5.38 24.20 32.44
CA ALA A 112 -6.74 24.50 32.89
C ALA A 112 -6.66 25.82 33.68
N PRO A 113 -7.37 26.89 33.25
CA PRO A 113 -7.34 28.16 33.95
C PRO A 113 -7.80 27.95 35.38
N VAL A 114 -7.06 28.47 36.34
CA VAL A 114 -7.37 28.43 37.78
C VAL A 114 -8.59 29.33 38.11
N GLU A 115 -9.26 29.89 37.09
CA GLU A 115 -10.38 30.82 37.20
C GLU A 115 -11.69 30.20 37.71
N LEU A 116 -11.87 28.88 37.72
CA LEU A 116 -13.15 28.29 38.17
C LEU A 116 -13.16 27.84 39.65
N ALA A 117 -12.08 28.10 40.40
CA ALA A 117 -11.98 27.73 41.80
C ALA A 117 -12.33 28.88 42.77
N GLU A 118 -12.39 30.13 42.31
CA GLU A 118 -12.71 31.28 43.19
C GLU A 118 -14.22 31.46 43.44
N ASP A 119 -15.09 30.95 42.56
CA ASP A 119 -16.54 31.20 42.65
C ASP A 119 -17.30 30.27 43.60
N ALA A 120 -16.68 29.16 44.02
CA ALA A 120 -17.35 28.15 44.85
C ALA A 120 -17.24 28.44 46.37
N ASP A 121 -16.24 29.22 46.79
CA ASP A 121 -16.00 29.53 48.21
C ASP A 121 -16.94 30.64 48.72
N GLN A 122 -17.37 31.57 47.86
CA GLN A 122 -18.19 32.71 48.28
C GLN A 122 -19.66 32.37 48.57
N ARG A 123 -20.17 31.20 48.16
CA ARG A 123 -21.59 30.83 48.36
C ARG A 123 -21.87 30.17 49.71
N GLY A 124 -20.86 29.89 50.53
CA GLY A 124 -21.03 29.22 51.83
C GLY A 124 -21.34 30.14 53.01
N HIS A 125 -21.12 31.45 52.90
CA HIS A 125 -21.07 32.34 54.07
C HIS A 125 -22.10 33.47 54.12
N ARG A 126 -23.05 33.58 53.20
CA ARG A 126 -24.05 34.66 53.22
C ARG A 126 -25.45 34.20 53.63
N HIS A 127 -25.79 34.60 54.86
CA HIS A 127 -27.11 34.87 55.41
C HIS A 127 -27.78 33.77 56.26
N ALA A 128 -27.27 33.65 57.49
CA ALA A 128 -28.08 33.33 58.66
C ALA A 128 -28.94 34.57 59.06
N HIS A 129 -30.26 34.36 59.22
CA HIS A 129 -31.19 34.76 60.32
C HIS A 129 -31.12 36.19 60.94
N PRO A 130 -32.18 36.70 61.61
CA PRO A 130 -33.63 36.84 61.34
C PRO A 130 -34.16 38.30 61.52
N GLU A 131 -35.39 38.61 61.11
CA GLU A 131 -36.27 39.62 61.75
C GLU A 131 -37.70 39.41 61.23
N ARG A 132 -38.65 38.97 62.07
CA ARG A 132 -39.50 39.74 62.99
C ARG A 132 -40.76 40.34 62.33
N VAL A 133 -41.89 39.89 62.88
CA VAL A 133 -43.01 40.73 63.36
C VAL A 133 -44.06 41.18 62.33
N SER A 134 -45.18 40.46 62.44
CA SER A 134 -46.55 40.91 62.76
C SER A 134 -47.41 41.70 61.79
N LYS A 135 -48.73 41.49 62.02
CA LYS A 135 -49.93 42.22 61.56
C LYS A 135 -50.35 41.93 60.13
N ASP A 136 -51.63 41.75 59.79
CA ASP A 136 -52.96 41.87 60.43
C ASP A 136 -53.83 40.86 59.65
N GLN A 137 -54.73 40.05 60.23
CA GLN A 137 -56.07 40.38 60.73
C GLN A 137 -57.01 41.04 59.69
N GLY A 138 -58.10 40.32 59.35
CA GLY A 138 -59.31 40.81 58.65
C GLY A 138 -59.19 40.77 57.12
N GLU A 139 -60.15 40.29 56.35
CA GLU A 139 -61.60 40.08 56.54
C GLU A 139 -62.10 38.87 55.73
#